data_AF-A0A956H843-F1
#
_entry.id   AF-A0A956H843-F1
#
_cell.length_a   1.000
_cell.length_b   1.000
_cell.length_c   1.000
_cell.angle_alpha   90.00
_cell.angle_beta   90.00
_cell.angle_gamma   90.00
#
_symmetry.space_group_name_H-M   'P 1'
#
loop_
_entity.id
_entity.type
_entity.pdbx_description
1 polymer ?
#
loop_
_entity_poly.entity_id
_entity_poly.type
_entity_poly.pdbx_seq_one_letter_code
_entity_poly.pdbx_strand_id
1 'polypeptide(L)'
;YTRQGFTVVREQLTLLASPTRPVDPVVDWQPTTEPNSPGHPCWSWIPAFWQRTPADQRRLLQARWQGLQLRAWLSREGSAWLVQRLESDAPLDDLDGVDQARAVATLRSIDRDDPLLLHPVAADAPWLATLSWPVIQRAFVVSRGL
;
A
#
# COMPACT_ATOMS: atom_id res chain seq x y z
N TYR A 1 -15.97 5.80 20.05
CA TYR A 1 -17.26 5.66 19.34
C TYR A 1 -18.31 4.92 20.17
N THR A 2 -17.99 3.82 20.88
CA THR A 2 -18.96 3.04 21.67
C THR A 2 -19.69 3.84 22.76
N ARG A 3 -18.99 4.75 23.45
CA ARG A 3 -19.59 5.67 24.44
C ARG A 3 -20.43 6.82 23.82
N GLN A 4 -20.52 6.89 22.50
CA GLN A 4 -21.28 7.91 21.76
C GLN A 4 -22.50 7.29 21.04
N GLY A 5 -22.89 6.06 21.41
CA GLY A 5 -24.04 5.37 20.82
C GLY A 5 -23.76 4.81 19.42
N PHE A 6 -22.50 4.47 19.10
CA PHE A 6 -22.15 3.82 17.84
C PHE A 6 -21.70 2.37 18.04
N THR A 7 -22.13 1.47 17.16
CA THR A 7 -21.73 0.05 17.10
C THR A 7 -20.83 -0.20 15.89
N VAL A 8 -19.85 -1.11 16.05
CA VAL A 8 -19.00 -1.53 14.93
C VAL A 8 -19.82 -2.42 14.00
N VAL A 9 -19.84 -2.10 12.71
CA VAL A 9 -20.47 -2.92 11.68
C VAL A 9 -19.44 -3.86 11.06
N ARG A 10 -18.30 -3.31 10.63
CA ARG A 10 -17.20 -4.06 10.02
C ARG A 10 -15.89 -3.29 10.05
N GLU A 11 -14.80 -4.03 10.02
CA GLU A 11 -13.49 -3.49 9.67
C GLU A 11 -13.46 -3.22 8.16
N GLN A 12 -12.92 -2.08 7.75
CA GLN A 12 -12.85 -1.72 6.34
C GLN A 12 -11.42 -1.66 5.85
N LEU A 13 -10.52 -1.08 6.65
CA LEU A 13 -9.13 -0.86 6.26
C LEU A 13 -8.20 -1.20 7.41
N THR A 14 -7.07 -1.80 7.05
CA THR A 14 -5.93 -2.00 7.93
C THR A 14 -4.78 -1.17 7.39
N LEU A 15 -4.16 -0.36 8.23
CA LEU A 15 -2.92 0.32 7.92
C LEU A 15 -1.77 -0.50 8.49
N LEU A 16 -0.96 -1.03 7.58
CA LEU A 16 0.27 -1.72 7.92
C LEU A 16 1.40 -0.71 7.98
N ALA A 17 2.30 -0.89 8.95
CA ALA A 17 3.59 -0.22 8.94
C ALA A 17 4.69 -1.25 8.71
N SER A 18 5.70 -0.88 7.94
CA SER A 18 6.96 -1.60 7.93
C SER A 18 8.07 -0.60 8.19
N PRO A 19 9.02 -0.90 9.12
CA PRO A 19 10.30 -0.23 9.02
C PRO A 19 10.85 -0.53 7.63
N THR A 20 11.38 0.49 6.96
CA THR A 20 12.17 0.25 5.75
C THR A 20 13.35 -0.62 6.15
N ARG A 21 13.56 -1.71 5.41
CA ARG A 21 14.65 -2.64 5.70
C ARG A 21 15.74 -2.46 4.65
N PRO A 22 17.01 -2.72 4.99
CA PRO A 22 18.04 -2.90 4.00
C PRO A 22 17.55 -3.91 2.95
N VAL A 23 17.76 -3.54 1.69
CA VAL A 23 17.22 -4.18 0.50
C VAL A 23 17.33 -5.71 0.56
N ASP A 24 16.21 -6.39 0.31
CA ASP A 24 16.27 -7.73 -0.24
C ASP A 24 16.83 -7.57 -1.66
N PRO A 25 18.05 -8.08 -1.98
CA PRO A 25 18.83 -7.73 -3.19
C PRO A 25 18.13 -7.97 -4.54
N VAL A 26 16.92 -8.50 -4.52
CA VAL A 26 16.14 -8.94 -5.66
C VAL A 26 15.30 -7.82 -6.30
N VAL A 27 15.00 -6.72 -5.59
CA VAL A 27 14.08 -5.67 -6.09
C VAL A 27 14.71 -4.28 -6.03
N ASP A 28 15.04 -3.74 -7.21
CA ASP A 28 15.55 -2.38 -7.38
C ASP A 28 14.44 -1.42 -7.81
N TRP A 29 14.08 -0.48 -6.92
CA TRP A 29 13.06 0.53 -7.16
C TRP A 29 13.69 1.79 -7.77
N GLN A 30 13.21 2.18 -8.93
CA GLN A 30 13.71 3.34 -9.67
C GLN A 30 12.62 4.40 -9.83
N PRO A 31 12.96 5.70 -9.70
CA PRO A 31 12.03 6.78 -10.03
C PRO A 31 11.52 6.67 -11.47
N THR A 32 10.25 6.98 -11.68
CA THR A 32 9.65 6.99 -13.02
C THR A 32 8.60 8.09 -13.17
N THR A 33 8.20 8.37 -14.41
CA THR A 33 7.13 9.31 -14.73
C THR A 33 5.78 8.63 -14.74
N GLU A 34 4.70 9.41 -14.59
CA GLU A 34 3.34 8.87 -14.67
C GLU A 34 3.12 8.16 -16.01
N PRO A 35 2.66 6.90 -16.00
CA PRO A 35 2.46 6.13 -17.23
C PRO A 35 1.26 6.64 -18.02
N ASN A 36 1.37 6.60 -19.35
CA ASN A 36 0.27 6.99 -20.25
C ASN A 36 -0.92 6.03 -20.20
N SER A 37 -0.68 4.77 -19.85
CA SER A 37 -1.72 3.74 -19.69
C SER A 37 -1.83 3.33 -18.22
N PRO A 38 -3.05 3.30 -17.65
CA PRO A 38 -3.25 2.84 -16.28
C PRO A 38 -2.86 1.37 -16.15
N GLY A 39 -2.03 1.02 -15.17
CA GLY A 39 -1.76 -0.37 -14.82
C GLY A 39 -2.91 -1.01 -14.06
N HIS A 40 -2.84 -2.33 -13.90
CA HIS A 40 -3.79 -3.09 -13.10
C HIS A 40 -3.53 -2.80 -11.61
N PRO A 41 -4.49 -2.19 -10.88
CA PRO A 41 -4.28 -1.86 -9.48
C PRO A 41 -4.27 -3.13 -8.63
N CYS A 42 -3.17 -3.41 -7.95
CA CYS A 42 -3.14 -4.40 -6.86
C CYS A 42 -3.92 -3.86 -5.66
N TRP A 43 -3.80 -2.56 -5.46
CA TRP A 43 -4.50 -1.81 -4.42
C TRP A 43 -4.44 -0.31 -4.72
N SER A 44 -5.48 0.44 -4.34
CA SER A 44 -5.52 1.89 -4.50
C SER A 44 -6.28 2.56 -3.35
N TRP A 45 -5.69 3.61 -2.79
CA TRP A 45 -6.39 4.68 -2.11
C TRP A 45 -7.07 5.58 -3.15
N ILE A 46 -8.01 6.42 -2.71
CA ILE A 46 -8.81 7.29 -3.58
C ILE A 46 -7.88 8.12 -4.49
N PRO A 47 -7.93 7.95 -5.82
CA PRO A 47 -6.98 8.58 -6.76
C PRO A 47 -6.90 10.12 -6.65
N ALA A 48 -7.95 10.75 -6.15
CA ALA A 48 -8.01 12.20 -5.93
C ALA A 48 -6.97 12.72 -4.92
N PHE A 49 -6.46 11.87 -4.01
CA PHE A 49 -5.40 12.29 -3.08
C PHE A 49 -4.09 12.58 -3.80
N TRP A 50 -3.68 11.70 -4.72
CA TRP A 50 -2.42 11.84 -5.46
C TRP A 50 -2.33 13.17 -6.23
N GLN A 51 -3.42 13.58 -6.87
CA GLN A 51 -3.48 14.81 -7.64
C GLN A 51 -3.40 16.08 -6.77
N ARG A 52 -3.74 15.95 -5.48
CA ARG A 52 -3.70 17.06 -4.51
C ARG A 52 -2.39 17.09 -3.72
N THR A 53 -1.63 16.00 -3.68
CA THR A 53 -0.33 15.94 -3.01
C THR A 53 0.68 16.79 -3.79
N PRO A 54 1.42 17.71 -3.12
CA PRO A 54 2.50 18.47 -3.74
C PRO A 54 3.56 17.59 -4.42
N ALA A 55 4.17 18.08 -5.49
CA ALA A 55 5.09 17.29 -6.33
C ALA A 55 6.36 16.84 -5.58
N ASP A 56 6.84 17.64 -4.64
CA ASP A 56 7.97 17.35 -3.75
C ASP A 56 7.61 16.32 -2.65
N GLN A 57 6.32 16.16 -2.38
CA GLN A 57 5.77 15.22 -1.40
C GLN A 57 5.24 13.95 -2.04
N ARG A 58 5.47 13.73 -3.33
CA ARG A 58 5.00 12.53 -4.03
C ARG A 58 6.11 11.88 -4.84
N ARG A 59 6.16 10.55 -4.83
CA ARG A 59 7.13 9.76 -5.59
C ARG A 59 6.42 8.65 -6.33
N LEU A 60 6.77 8.48 -7.60
CA LEU A 60 6.35 7.32 -8.38
C LEU A 60 7.60 6.48 -8.65
N LEU A 61 7.57 5.25 -8.16
CA LEU A 61 8.67 4.30 -8.30
C LEU A 61 8.21 3.11 -9.13
N GLN A 62 9.12 2.52 -9.88
CA GLN A 62 8.92 1.27 -10.59
C GLN A 62 10.00 0.26 -10.23
N ALA A 63 9.63 -1.01 -10.21
CA ALA A 63 10.58 -2.11 -10.07
C ALA A 63 10.16 -3.27 -10.96
N ARG A 64 11.11 -4.12 -11.32
CA ARG A 64 10.83 -5.40 -11.95
C ARG A 64 10.98 -6.51 -10.93
N TRP A 65 9.94 -7.31 -10.76
CA TRP A 65 9.92 -8.41 -9.82
C TRP A 65 9.32 -9.64 -10.50
N GLN A 66 10.07 -10.75 -10.54
CA GLN A 66 9.64 -12.01 -11.16
C GLN A 66 9.04 -11.85 -12.57
N GLY A 67 9.59 -10.93 -13.37
CA GLY A 67 9.13 -10.66 -14.73
C GLY A 67 7.99 -9.64 -14.84
N LEU A 68 7.31 -9.30 -13.75
CA LEU A 68 6.27 -8.27 -13.66
C LEU A 68 6.87 -6.89 -13.41
N GLN A 69 6.30 -5.86 -14.02
CA GLN A 69 6.63 -4.46 -13.71
C GLN A 69 5.65 -3.95 -12.67
N LEU A 70 6.14 -3.68 -11.47
CA LEU A 70 5.39 -3.05 -10.39
C LEU A 70 5.58 -1.53 -10.41
N ARG A 71 4.54 -0.78 -10.06
CA ARG A 71 4.60 0.69 -9.88
C ARG A 71 3.97 1.07 -8.56
N ALA A 72 4.73 1.77 -7.72
CA ALA A 72 4.28 2.24 -6.42
C ALA A 72 4.15 3.77 -6.43
N TRP A 73 2.94 4.25 -6.15
CA TRP A 73 2.64 5.67 -5.97
C TRP A 73 2.70 5.98 -4.48
N LEU A 74 3.59 6.90 -4.09
CA LEU A 74 3.91 7.21 -2.70
C LEU A 74 3.64 8.68 -2.39
N SER A 75 2.92 8.98 -1.31
CA SER A 75 2.82 10.34 -0.77
C SER A 75 3.57 10.44 0.55
N ARG A 76 4.09 11.62 0.86
CA ARG A 76 4.78 11.89 2.11
C ARG A 76 3.78 12.17 3.23
N GLU A 77 3.94 11.50 4.36
CA GLU A 77 3.17 11.73 5.59
C GLU A 77 4.15 11.92 6.76
N GLY A 78 4.55 13.17 7.01
CA GLY A 78 5.61 13.49 7.97
C GLY A 78 6.96 12.88 7.57
N SER A 79 7.48 11.95 8.39
CA SER A 79 8.71 11.20 8.11
C SER A 79 8.47 9.83 7.47
N ALA A 80 7.23 9.50 7.11
CA ALA A 80 6.86 8.23 6.49
C ALA A 80 6.46 8.40 5.03
N TRP A 81 6.63 7.34 4.25
CA TRP A 81 6.00 7.21 2.93
C TRP A 81 4.70 6.42 3.07
N LEU A 82 3.61 6.96 2.55
CA LEU A 82 2.34 6.29 2.41
C LEU A 82 2.20 5.77 0.98
N VAL A 83 2.07 4.46 0.83
CA VAL A 83 1.71 3.83 -0.44
C VAL A 83 0.26 4.19 -0.72
N GLN A 84 0.03 5.00 -1.75
CA GLN A 84 -1.28 5.45 -2.22
C GLN A 84 -1.87 4.50 -3.25
N ARG A 85 -1.02 3.86 -4.06
CA ARG A 85 -1.45 2.88 -5.05
C ARG A 85 -0.29 1.95 -5.37
N LEU A 86 -0.60 0.68 -5.58
CA LEU A 86 0.31 -0.28 -6.20
C LEU A 86 -0.34 -0.75 -7.50
N GLU A 87 0.40 -0.71 -8.58
CA GLU A 87 0.00 -1.22 -9.89
C GLU A 87 0.98 -2.26 -10.39
N SER A 88 0.52 -3.04 -11.35
CA SER A 88 1.34 -3.89 -12.20
C SER A 88 0.95 -3.75 -13.67
N ASP A 89 1.84 -4.21 -14.56
CA ASP A 89 1.62 -4.25 -16.01
C ASP A 89 0.73 -5.40 -16.48
N ALA A 90 0.36 -6.33 -15.60
CA ALA A 90 -0.56 -7.44 -15.86
C ALA A 90 -1.60 -7.58 -14.72
N PRO A 91 -2.79 -8.14 -14.94
CA PRO A 91 -3.75 -8.37 -13.87
C PRO A 91 -3.18 -9.25 -12.77
N LEU A 92 -3.26 -8.82 -11.51
CA LEU A 92 -2.87 -9.64 -10.35
C LEU A 92 -4.03 -10.43 -9.77
N ASP A 93 -5.24 -10.25 -10.31
CA ASP A 93 -6.40 -11.07 -9.96
C ASP A 93 -6.22 -12.53 -10.40
N ASP A 94 -5.31 -12.77 -11.36
CA ASP A 94 -4.89 -14.11 -11.80
C ASP A 94 -3.77 -14.71 -10.91
N LEU A 95 -3.18 -13.90 -10.01
CA LEU A 95 -2.19 -14.38 -9.05
C LEU A 95 -2.90 -14.94 -7.82
N ASP A 96 -2.36 -16.04 -7.28
CA ASP A 96 -2.85 -16.54 -6.00
C ASP A 96 -2.54 -15.54 -4.86
N GLY A 97 -3.23 -15.70 -3.73
CA GLY A 97 -3.06 -14.79 -2.58
C GLY A 97 -1.61 -14.75 -2.04
N VAL A 98 -0.80 -15.77 -2.31
CA VAL A 98 0.61 -15.81 -1.89
C VAL A 98 1.44 -14.84 -2.73
N ASP A 99 1.21 -14.79 -4.03
CA ASP A 99 1.93 -13.89 -4.92
C ASP A 99 1.50 -12.42 -4.75
N GLN A 100 0.23 -12.16 -4.39
CA GLN A 100 -0.20 -10.82 -3.96
C GLN A 100 0.52 -10.36 -2.68
N ALA A 101 0.61 -11.22 -1.67
CA ALA A 101 1.39 -10.92 -0.46
C ALA A 101 2.87 -10.70 -0.77
N ARG A 102 3.46 -11.47 -1.68
CA ARG A 102 4.86 -11.28 -2.09
C ARG A 102 5.06 -9.95 -2.80
N ALA A 103 4.18 -9.57 -3.72
CA ALA A 103 4.21 -8.26 -4.38
C ALA A 103 4.16 -7.12 -3.36
N VAL A 104 3.26 -7.19 -2.37
CA VAL A 104 3.19 -6.21 -1.27
C VAL A 104 4.46 -6.24 -0.41
N ALA A 105 5.02 -7.42 -0.13
CA ALA A 105 6.24 -7.55 0.64
C ALA A 105 7.44 -6.87 -0.04
N THR A 106 7.48 -6.79 -1.38
CA THR A 106 8.54 -6.07 -2.11
C THR A 106 8.58 -4.57 -1.81
N LEU A 107 7.47 -3.99 -1.30
CA LEU A 107 7.45 -2.60 -0.91
C LEU A 107 8.38 -2.30 0.27
N ARG A 108 8.76 -3.30 1.07
CA ARG A 108 9.72 -3.11 2.18
C ARG A 108 11.10 -2.63 1.74
N SER A 109 11.45 -2.79 0.45
CA SER A 109 12.70 -2.31 -0.12
C SER A 109 12.61 -0.90 -0.69
N ILE A 110 11.43 -0.27 -0.64
CA ILE A 110 11.24 1.13 -1.04
C ILE A 110 11.95 2.04 -0.04
N ASP A 111 12.86 2.84 -0.59
CA ASP A 111 13.51 4.01 -0.01
C ASP A 111 14.28 3.78 1.31
N ARG A 112 15.61 3.88 1.23
CA ARG A 112 16.52 3.52 2.34
C ARG A 112 16.67 4.62 3.39
N ASP A 113 16.33 5.85 3.02
CA ASP A 113 16.61 7.03 3.82
C ASP A 113 15.48 7.37 4.80
N ASP A 114 14.29 6.80 4.57
CA ASP A 114 13.11 7.04 5.39
C ASP A 114 12.73 5.82 6.19
N PRO A 115 12.49 5.93 7.51
CA PRO A 115 12.43 4.76 8.39
C PRO A 115 11.11 3.99 8.31
N LEU A 116 10.06 4.52 7.67
CA LEU A 116 8.71 3.98 7.79
C LEU A 116 7.94 4.02 6.47
N LEU A 117 7.39 2.87 6.10
CA LEU A 117 6.42 2.73 5.02
C LEU A 117 5.05 2.36 5.59
N LEU A 118 4.03 3.10 5.16
CA LEU A 118 2.63 2.87 5.49
C LEU A 118 1.91 2.30 4.27
N HIS A 119 1.18 1.20 4.45
CA HIS A 119 0.43 0.56 3.37
C HIS A 119 -0.99 0.24 3.85
N PRO A 120 -2.01 0.95 3.35
CA PRO A 120 -3.39 0.61 3.63
C PRO A 120 -3.80 -0.59 2.80
N VAL A 121 -4.62 -1.47 3.39
CA VAL A 121 -5.13 -2.69 2.76
C VAL A 121 -6.55 -2.95 3.24
N ALA A 122 -7.31 -3.76 2.50
CA ALA A 122 -8.60 -4.25 2.99
C ALA A 122 -8.40 -5.08 4.26
N ALA A 123 -9.22 -4.86 5.29
CA ALA A 123 -9.03 -5.52 6.59
C ALA A 123 -9.24 -7.04 6.54
N ASP A 124 -10.01 -7.52 5.56
CA ASP A 124 -10.34 -8.92 5.29
C ASP A 124 -9.50 -9.55 4.16
N ALA A 125 -8.46 -8.86 3.70
CA ALA A 125 -7.56 -9.39 2.66
C ALA A 125 -6.97 -10.75 3.12
N PRO A 126 -7.21 -11.87 2.40
CA PRO A 126 -6.82 -13.21 2.85
C PRO A 126 -5.31 -13.36 3.06
N TRP A 127 -4.53 -12.63 2.27
CA TRP A 127 -3.08 -12.64 2.28
C TRP A 127 -2.47 -11.81 3.41
N LEU A 128 -3.28 -11.00 4.12
CA LEU A 128 -2.81 -10.14 5.21
C LEU A 128 -2.11 -10.93 6.31
N ALA A 129 -2.63 -12.11 6.67
CA ALA A 129 -2.05 -12.98 7.69
C ALA A 129 -0.69 -13.55 7.31
N THR A 130 -0.35 -13.57 6.01
CA THR A 130 0.94 -14.05 5.52
C THR A 130 2.03 -12.98 5.60
N LEU A 131 1.65 -11.72 5.76
CA LEU A 131 2.59 -10.62 5.94
C LEU A 131 2.99 -10.47 7.40
N SER A 132 4.29 -10.43 7.65
CA SER A 132 4.87 -10.12 8.98
C SER A 132 4.89 -8.61 9.28
N TRP A 133 3.96 -7.82 8.73
CA TRP A 133 3.92 -6.37 8.93
C TRP A 133 3.05 -6.05 10.16
N PRO A 134 3.52 -5.22 11.11
CA PRO A 134 2.66 -4.78 12.21
C PRO A 134 1.47 -3.98 11.70
N VAL A 135 0.29 -4.30 12.23
CA VAL A 135 -0.93 -3.51 12.07
C VAL A 135 -0.85 -2.33 13.03
N ILE A 136 -0.77 -1.11 12.52
CA ILE A 136 -0.67 0.09 13.35
C ILE A 136 -2.01 0.81 13.54
N GLN A 137 -2.95 0.64 12.60
CA GLN A 137 -4.26 1.25 12.69
C GLN A 137 -5.29 0.39 11.95
N ARG A 138 -6.52 0.36 12.47
CA ARG A 138 -7.69 -0.19 11.77
C ARG A 138 -8.76 0.88 11.65
N ALA A 139 -9.38 0.95 10.48
CA ALA A 139 -10.57 1.77 10.25
C ALA A 139 -11.81 0.90 10.31
N PHE A 140 -12.82 1.37 11.04
CA PHE A 140 -14.07 0.67 11.26
C PHE A 140 -15.22 1.47 10.67
N VAL A 141 -16.12 0.78 9.97
CA VAL A 141 -17.46 1.32 9.69
C VAL A 141 -18.27 1.17 10.96
N VAL A 142 -18.82 2.28 11.43
CA VAL A 142 -19.70 2.31 12.58
C VAL A 142 -21.10 2.78 12.18
N SER A 143 -22.11 2.20 12.81
CA SER A 143 -23.50 2.64 12.71
C SER A 143 -23.94 3.23 14.04
N ARG A 144 -24.90 4.15 14.02
CA ARG A 144 -25.55 4.57 15.26
C ARG A 144 -26.35 3.37 15.80
N GLY A 145 -26.04 2.94 17.03
CA GLY A 145 -26.81 1.93 17.72
C GLY A 145 -28.24 2.43 17.94
N LEU A 146 -29.20 1.53 17.76
CA LEU A 146 -30.60 1.74 18.14
C LEU A 146 -30.72 1.87 19.66
#